data_AF-A0A0K8QAB9-F1
#
_entry.id   AF-A0A0K8QAB9-F1
#
_cell.length_a   1.000
_cell.length_b   1.000
_cell.length_c   1.000
_cell.angle_alpha   90.00
_cell.angle_beta   90.00
_cell.angle_gamma   90.00
#
_symmetry.space_group_name_H-M   'P 1'
#
loop_
_entity.id
_entity.type
_entity.pdbx_description
1 polymer ?
#
loop_
_entity_poly.entity_id
_entity_poly.type
_entity_poly.pdbx_seq_one_letter_code
_entity_poly.pdbx_strand_id
1 'polypeptide(L)'
;MAVAIKVVLILFIIGLGLFYINTNNYNPFMPSGFGPVLAGSATVFFAVFGYDAMSTAAEEATDGKKHMPKAIILSLIVAMLLYVAATLVLTGMQNYKDIDPKAGFASAFNGVGLPVIATIISVFAVLSILTVMLTFLLGVTRVWFSMSRDGLLPGWFAKTDRHGTPQRVTWIAGVASAVLAGIFPIKAVADLTNIGILAAFVVVCLSVIIFRYKRPEAPRTFRLPLMPLVPAFGMLRRCCSCSSCTGKPGCVSSSGSSWVWLSTSLRPQTFADEPDSPRHEEAVALHRHVG
;
A
#
# COMPACT_ATOMS: atom_id res chain seq x y z
N MET A 1 18.19 -2.56 9.64
CA MET A 1 18.27 -3.76 10.50
C MET A 1 16.93 -4.47 10.66
N ALA A 2 15.84 -3.77 11.03
CA ALA A 2 14.52 -4.38 11.27
C ALA A 2 13.95 -5.22 10.09
N VAL A 3 14.16 -4.79 8.84
CA VAL A 3 13.69 -5.53 7.66
C VAL A 3 14.45 -6.85 7.47
N ALA A 4 15.77 -6.86 7.69
CA ALA A 4 16.59 -8.06 7.52
C ALA A 4 16.15 -9.18 8.47
N ILE A 5 15.82 -8.84 9.72
CA ILE A 5 15.31 -9.80 10.71
C ILE A 5 14.00 -10.44 10.23
N LYS A 6 13.08 -9.65 9.67
CA LYS A 6 11.81 -10.14 9.13
C LYS A 6 12.02 -11.07 7.94
N VAL A 7 12.92 -10.72 7.03
CA VAL A 7 13.24 -11.56 5.85
C VAL A 7 13.89 -12.88 6.27
N VAL A 8 14.84 -12.84 7.21
CA VAL A 8 15.48 -14.06 7.76
C VAL A 8 14.45 -14.98 8.40
N LEU A 9 13.49 -14.42 9.15
CA LEU A 9 12.40 -15.20 9.73
C LEU A 9 11.53 -15.89 8.66
N ILE A 10 11.16 -15.18 7.59
CA ILE A 10 10.38 -15.75 6.49
C ILE A 10 11.17 -16.87 5.80
N LEU A 11 12.46 -16.64 5.53
CA LEU A 11 13.34 -17.67 4.96
C LEU A 11 13.46 -18.89 5.87
N PHE A 12 13.52 -18.69 7.19
CA PHE A 12 13.53 -19.77 8.17
C PHE A 12 12.22 -20.58 8.16
N ILE A 13 11.07 -19.91 8.07
CA ILE A 13 9.75 -20.55 7.94
C ILE A 13 9.67 -21.38 6.66
N ILE A 14 10.09 -20.82 5.52
CA ILE A 14 10.11 -21.53 4.24
C ILE A 14 11.05 -22.74 4.33
N GLY A 15 12.28 -22.54 4.82
CA GLY A 15 13.29 -23.58 4.94
C GLY A 15 12.84 -24.75 5.80
N LEU A 16 12.28 -24.49 6.98
CA LEU A 16 11.76 -25.54 7.84
C LEU A 16 10.50 -26.19 7.27
N GLY A 17 9.57 -25.39 6.75
CA GLY A 17 8.30 -25.91 6.27
C GLY A 17 8.45 -26.80 5.03
N LEU A 18 9.47 -26.59 4.19
CA LEU A 18 9.79 -27.48 3.06
C LEU A 18 10.03 -28.94 3.48
N PHE A 19 10.56 -29.20 4.68
CA PHE A 19 10.78 -30.56 5.19
C PHE A 19 9.49 -31.27 5.60
N TYR A 20 8.41 -30.55 5.81
CA TYR A 20 7.13 -31.07 6.33
C TYR A 20 5.98 -30.94 5.33
N ILE A 21 6.30 -30.80 4.04
CA ILE A 21 5.30 -30.75 2.97
C ILE A 21 4.75 -32.16 2.72
N ASN A 22 3.44 -32.31 2.84
CA ASN A 22 2.73 -33.50 2.38
C ASN A 22 2.11 -33.23 1.01
N THR A 23 2.59 -33.91 -0.03
CA THR A 23 2.10 -33.73 -1.41
C THR A 23 0.60 -34.01 -1.56
N ASN A 24 0.04 -34.82 -0.67
CA ASN A 24 -1.40 -35.11 -0.60
C ASN A 24 -2.26 -33.87 -0.33
N ASN A 25 -1.72 -32.84 0.36
CA ASN A 25 -2.46 -31.60 0.63
C ASN A 25 -2.69 -30.77 -0.64
N TYR A 26 -1.90 -30.98 -1.71
CA TYR A 26 -2.10 -30.31 -2.99
C TYR A 26 -3.23 -30.92 -3.82
N ASN A 27 -3.85 -32.02 -3.37
CA ASN A 27 -4.94 -32.65 -4.11
C ASN A 27 -6.24 -32.57 -3.29
N PRO A 28 -7.26 -31.82 -3.74
CA PRO A 28 -7.34 -31.01 -4.96
C PRO A 28 -6.70 -29.61 -4.83
N PHE A 29 -5.91 -29.19 -5.83
CA PHE A 29 -5.24 -27.86 -5.84
C PHE A 29 -6.23 -26.71 -6.03
N MET A 30 -7.34 -26.98 -6.73
CA MET A 30 -8.42 -26.02 -6.98
C MET A 30 -9.78 -26.64 -6.62
N PRO A 31 -10.09 -26.83 -5.33
CA PRO A 31 -11.34 -27.45 -4.89
C PRO A 31 -12.58 -26.68 -5.36
N SER A 32 -12.46 -25.35 -5.47
CA SER A 32 -13.57 -24.44 -5.76
C SER A 32 -13.55 -23.86 -7.18
N GLY A 33 -12.67 -24.38 -8.06
CA GLY A 33 -12.49 -23.89 -9.43
C GLY A 33 -11.82 -22.52 -9.54
N PHE A 34 -11.77 -21.95 -10.75
CA PHE A 34 -11.03 -20.72 -11.05
C PHE A 34 -11.68 -19.43 -10.50
N GLY A 35 -13.02 -19.41 -10.35
CA GLY A 35 -13.74 -18.23 -9.88
C GLY A 35 -13.29 -17.74 -8.49
N PRO A 36 -13.22 -18.61 -7.48
CA PRO A 36 -12.73 -18.27 -6.14
C PRO A 36 -11.25 -17.92 -6.09
N VAL A 37 -10.43 -18.40 -7.04
CA VAL A 37 -9.02 -17.99 -7.15
C VAL A 37 -8.93 -16.50 -7.48
N LEU A 38 -9.77 -16.00 -8.38
CA LEU A 38 -9.85 -14.56 -8.67
C LEU A 38 -10.31 -13.76 -7.45
N ALA A 39 -11.32 -14.23 -6.73
CA ALA A 39 -11.79 -13.58 -5.51
C ALA A 39 -10.71 -13.54 -4.40
N GLY A 40 -10.01 -14.66 -4.19
CA GLY A 40 -8.89 -14.77 -3.26
C GLY A 40 -7.72 -13.85 -3.64
N SER A 41 -7.39 -13.77 -4.93
CA SER A 41 -6.33 -12.86 -5.41
C SER A 41 -6.62 -11.40 -5.08
N ALA A 42 -7.89 -10.98 -5.12
CA ALA A 42 -8.29 -9.63 -4.74
C ALA A 42 -8.11 -9.39 -3.23
N THR A 43 -8.43 -10.37 -2.38
CA THR A 43 -8.21 -10.24 -0.93
C THR A 43 -6.72 -10.19 -0.56
N VAL A 44 -5.90 -11.00 -1.23
CA VAL A 44 -4.44 -11.07 -1.03
C VAL A 44 -3.71 -9.82 -1.53
N PHE A 45 -4.31 -9.07 -2.45
CA PHE A 45 -3.76 -7.79 -2.94
C PHE A 45 -3.43 -6.82 -1.78
N PHE A 46 -4.21 -6.87 -0.69
CA PHE A 46 -3.94 -6.13 0.54
C PHE A 46 -2.53 -6.39 1.10
N ALA A 47 -1.96 -7.58 0.94
CA ALA A 47 -0.63 -7.92 1.45
C ALA A 47 0.52 -7.22 0.70
N VAL A 48 0.25 -6.69 -0.50
CA VAL A 48 1.24 -5.95 -1.32
C VAL A 48 1.18 -4.44 -1.03
N PHE A 49 0.21 -4.00 -0.24
CA PHE A 49 0.07 -2.61 0.18
C PHE A 49 1.26 -2.15 1.04
N GLY A 50 1.69 -0.89 0.87
CA GLY A 50 2.81 -0.30 1.62
C GLY A 50 4.05 0.05 0.79
N TYR A 51 4.07 -0.28 -0.50
CA TYR A 51 5.15 0.17 -1.40
C TYR A 51 5.15 1.71 -1.59
N ASP A 52 3.99 2.34 -1.43
CA ASP A 52 3.75 3.79 -1.47
C ASP A 52 4.39 4.51 -0.27
N ALA A 53 4.35 3.91 0.92
CA ALA A 53 5.03 4.45 2.09
C ALA A 53 6.55 4.60 1.87
N MET A 54 7.18 3.71 1.09
CA MET A 54 8.60 3.82 0.73
C MET A 54 8.91 5.08 -0.09
N SER A 55 7.94 5.59 -0.86
CA SER A 55 8.12 6.83 -1.62
C SER A 55 8.18 8.08 -0.73
N THR A 56 7.62 8.04 0.48
CA THR A 56 7.73 9.15 1.44
C THR A 56 9.10 9.20 2.12
N ALA A 57 9.72 8.03 2.35
CA ALA A 57 11.11 7.95 2.82
C ALA A 57 12.12 8.33 1.73
N ALA A 58 11.69 8.40 0.46
CA ALA A 58 12.51 8.86 -0.66
C ALA A 58 12.99 10.30 -0.48
N GLU A 59 12.22 11.12 0.24
CA GLU A 59 12.57 12.53 0.50
C GLU A 59 13.86 12.66 1.33
N GLU A 60 14.22 11.62 2.08
CA GLU A 60 15.41 11.56 2.93
C GLU A 60 16.58 10.80 2.29
N ALA A 61 16.41 10.28 1.06
CA ALA A 61 17.41 9.46 0.39
C ALA A 61 18.40 10.31 -0.45
N THR A 62 19.69 10.20 -0.15
CA THR A 62 20.77 10.72 -0.99
C THR A 62 20.69 10.09 -2.40
N ASP A 63 20.59 10.91 -3.44
CA ASP A 63 20.37 10.48 -4.84
C ASP A 63 19.11 9.62 -5.10
N GLY A 64 18.02 9.94 -4.39
CA GLY A 64 16.75 9.22 -4.52
C GLY A 64 16.17 9.15 -5.95
N LYS A 65 16.43 10.15 -6.80
CA LYS A 65 15.88 10.22 -8.17
C LYS A 65 16.21 9.00 -9.05
N LYS A 66 17.40 8.39 -8.88
CA LYS A 66 17.87 7.27 -9.70
C LYS A 66 17.69 5.91 -9.00
N HIS A 67 17.91 5.87 -7.69
CA HIS A 67 17.94 4.63 -6.93
C HIS A 67 16.57 4.20 -6.41
N MET A 68 15.67 5.14 -6.12
CA MET A 68 14.35 4.82 -5.55
C MET A 68 13.48 3.96 -6.47
N PRO A 69 13.33 4.24 -7.78
CA PRO A 69 12.48 3.42 -8.64
C PRO A 69 12.97 1.97 -8.74
N LYS A 70 14.29 1.77 -8.83
CA LYS A 70 14.90 0.44 -8.89
C LYS A 70 14.73 -0.32 -7.57
N ALA A 71 14.89 0.36 -6.43
CA ALA A 71 14.72 -0.23 -5.11
C ALA A 71 13.27 -0.69 -4.87
N ILE A 72 12.28 0.12 -5.27
CA ILE A 72 10.86 -0.22 -5.15
C ILE A 72 10.52 -1.47 -5.98
N ILE A 73 10.96 -1.53 -7.24
CA ILE A 73 10.68 -2.70 -8.11
C ILE A 73 11.36 -3.97 -7.58
N LEU A 74 12.64 -3.89 -7.20
CA LEU A 74 13.38 -5.05 -6.70
C LEU A 74 12.79 -5.59 -5.39
N SER A 75 12.45 -4.69 -4.45
CA SER A 75 11.84 -5.09 -3.18
C SER A 75 10.47 -5.75 -3.38
N LEU A 76 9.65 -5.25 -4.32
CA LEU A 76 8.34 -5.82 -4.62
C LEU A 76 8.46 -7.22 -5.25
N ILE A 77 9.41 -7.42 -6.18
CA ILE A 77 9.66 -8.74 -6.78
C ILE A 77 10.10 -9.75 -5.72
N VAL A 78 11.07 -9.38 -4.87
CA VAL A 78 11.57 -10.26 -3.80
C VAL A 78 10.46 -10.60 -2.81
N ALA A 79 9.67 -9.61 -2.39
CA ALA A 79 8.54 -9.82 -1.49
C ALA A 79 7.49 -10.75 -2.11
N MET A 80 7.18 -10.60 -3.39
CA MET A 80 6.22 -11.46 -4.09
C MET A 80 6.70 -12.91 -4.19
N LEU A 81 7.99 -13.13 -4.48
CA LEU A 81 8.58 -14.47 -4.51
C LEU A 81 8.53 -15.15 -3.14
N LEU A 82 8.91 -14.43 -2.08
CA LEU A 82 8.83 -14.93 -0.72
C LEU A 82 7.39 -15.23 -0.30
N TYR A 83 6.44 -14.39 -0.71
CA TYR A 83 5.01 -14.60 -0.45
C TYR A 83 4.48 -15.88 -1.10
N VAL A 84 4.79 -16.10 -2.39
CA VAL A 84 4.38 -17.32 -3.11
C VAL A 84 5.05 -18.56 -2.51
N ALA A 85 6.34 -18.49 -2.18
CA ALA A 85 7.04 -19.59 -1.53
C ALA A 85 6.44 -19.94 -0.16
N ALA A 86 6.15 -18.93 0.67
CA ALA A 86 5.60 -19.14 2.00
C ALA A 86 4.16 -19.70 1.95
N THR A 87 3.33 -19.24 1.02
CA THR A 87 1.96 -19.76 0.85
C THR A 87 1.93 -21.19 0.32
N LEU A 88 2.86 -21.53 -0.58
CA LEU A 88 3.03 -22.90 -1.07
C LEU A 88 3.47 -23.84 0.06
N VAL A 89 4.42 -23.42 0.89
CA VAL A 89 4.82 -24.18 2.09
C VAL A 89 3.65 -24.35 3.07
N LEU A 90 2.91 -23.28 3.36
CA LEU A 90 1.78 -23.33 4.28
C LEU A 90 0.69 -24.31 3.83
N THR A 91 0.31 -24.25 2.54
CA THR A 91 -0.69 -25.15 1.95
C THR A 91 -0.17 -26.59 1.78
N GLY A 92 1.16 -26.78 1.69
CA GLY A 92 1.78 -28.10 1.71
C GLY A 92 1.81 -28.74 3.10
N MET A 93 1.96 -27.96 4.17
CA MET A 93 2.00 -28.45 5.55
C MET A 93 0.61 -28.79 6.11
N GLN A 94 -0.41 -28.00 5.77
CA GLN A 94 -1.75 -28.13 6.35
C GLN A 94 -2.84 -28.06 5.28
N ASN A 95 -3.90 -28.85 5.45
CA ASN A 95 -5.04 -28.82 4.54
C ASN A 95 -5.73 -27.44 4.56
N TYR A 96 -6.15 -26.95 3.38
CA TYR A 96 -6.75 -25.63 3.22
C TYR A 96 -7.99 -25.37 4.10
N LYS A 97 -8.68 -26.42 4.57
CA LYS A 97 -9.86 -26.31 5.43
C LYS A 97 -9.53 -25.97 6.89
N ASP A 98 -8.35 -26.38 7.35
CA ASP A 98 -7.98 -26.29 8.76
C ASP A 98 -7.12 -25.05 9.06
N ILE A 99 -6.75 -24.27 8.03
CA ILE A 99 -5.89 -23.10 8.17
C ILE A 99 -6.59 -22.04 9.01
N ASP A 100 -5.98 -21.70 10.16
CA ASP A 100 -6.51 -20.66 11.04
C ASP A 100 -6.36 -19.27 10.39
N PRO A 101 -7.44 -18.47 10.28
CA PRO A 101 -7.41 -17.15 9.65
C PRO A 101 -6.63 -16.09 10.46
N LYS A 102 -6.36 -16.32 11.76
CA LYS A 102 -5.61 -15.42 12.64
C LYS A 102 -4.13 -15.77 12.69
N ALA A 103 -3.80 -17.07 12.67
CA ALA A 103 -2.44 -17.54 12.92
C ALA A 103 -2.02 -18.76 12.07
N GLY A 104 -2.26 -18.72 10.76
CA GLY A 104 -2.05 -19.86 9.86
C GLY A 104 -0.67 -20.54 9.94
N PHE A 105 0.43 -19.78 9.98
CA PHE A 105 1.77 -20.39 10.10
C PHE A 105 2.00 -21.02 11.47
N ALA A 106 1.57 -20.38 12.55
CA ALA A 106 1.75 -20.93 13.89
C ALA A 106 0.92 -22.21 14.09
N SER A 107 -0.33 -22.24 13.61
CA SER A 107 -1.16 -23.45 13.65
C SER A 107 -0.56 -24.58 12.82
N ALA A 108 0.00 -24.27 11.64
CA ALA A 108 0.63 -25.26 10.78
C ALA A 108 1.85 -25.93 11.44
N PHE A 109 2.75 -25.17 12.08
CA PHE A 109 3.87 -25.78 12.82
C PHE A 109 3.44 -26.53 14.07
N ASN A 110 2.35 -26.12 14.72
CA ASN A 110 1.79 -26.85 15.86
C ASN A 110 1.20 -28.20 15.42
N GLY A 111 0.43 -28.22 14.32
CA GLY A 111 -0.16 -29.44 13.76
C GLY A 111 0.86 -30.49 13.28
N VAL A 112 2.08 -30.05 12.95
CA VAL A 112 3.20 -30.92 12.54
C VAL A 112 4.02 -31.45 13.73
N GLY A 113 3.68 -31.03 14.97
CA GLY A 113 4.34 -31.49 16.19
C GLY A 113 5.53 -30.64 16.64
N LEU A 114 5.63 -29.39 16.16
CA LEU A 114 6.71 -28.44 16.52
C LEU A 114 6.16 -27.23 17.30
N PRO A 115 5.63 -27.41 18.53
CA PRO A 115 4.97 -26.34 19.30
C PRO A 115 5.94 -25.22 19.74
N VAL A 116 7.21 -25.54 19.98
CA VAL A 116 8.25 -24.56 20.34
C VAL A 116 8.47 -23.58 19.19
N ILE A 117 8.58 -24.09 17.95
CA ILE A 117 8.77 -23.27 16.75
C ILE A 117 7.52 -22.43 16.48
N ALA A 118 6.32 -22.99 16.64
CA ALA A 118 5.06 -22.25 16.52
C ALA A 118 4.98 -21.06 17.50
N THR A 119 5.45 -21.23 18.73
CA THR A 119 5.47 -20.16 19.74
C THR A 119 6.46 -19.06 19.36
N ILE A 120 7.67 -19.43 18.92
CA ILE A 120 8.68 -18.47 18.45
C ILE A 120 8.13 -17.65 17.28
N ILE A 121 7.56 -18.32 16.26
CA ILE A 121 6.96 -17.66 15.09
C ILE A 121 5.86 -16.69 15.51
N SER A 122 5.00 -17.07 16.46
CA SER A 122 3.91 -16.23 16.96
C SER A 122 4.43 -14.94 17.61
N VAL A 123 5.45 -15.04 18.47
CA VAL A 123 6.07 -13.88 19.12
C VAL A 123 6.68 -12.95 18.07
N PHE A 124 7.41 -13.49 17.10
CA PHE A 124 8.00 -12.69 16.03
C PHE A 124 6.94 -12.07 15.10
N ALA A 125 5.83 -12.77 14.84
CA ALA A 125 4.73 -12.23 14.06
C ALA A 125 4.14 -10.98 14.73
N VAL A 126 3.91 -11.02 16.05
CA VAL A 126 3.42 -9.87 16.82
C VAL A 126 4.41 -8.70 16.75
N LEU A 127 5.70 -8.94 16.98
CA LEU A 127 6.73 -7.90 16.88
C LEU A 127 6.83 -7.30 15.47
N SER A 128 6.68 -8.13 14.44
CA SER A 128 6.68 -7.70 13.05
C SER A 128 5.50 -6.80 12.74
N ILE A 129 4.28 -7.20 13.14
CA ILE A 129 3.05 -6.43 12.96
C ILE A 129 3.12 -5.09 13.68
N LEU A 130 3.61 -5.06 14.92
CA LEU A 130 3.81 -3.81 15.68
C LEU A 130 4.72 -2.83 14.93
N THR A 131 5.83 -3.34 14.38
CA THR A 131 6.76 -2.51 13.60
C THR A 131 6.09 -1.98 12.33
N VAL A 132 5.30 -2.80 11.62
CA VAL A 132 4.56 -2.37 10.41
C VAL A 132 3.54 -1.29 10.77
N MET A 133 2.77 -1.49 11.85
CA MET A 133 1.78 -0.53 12.33
C MET A 133 2.41 0.84 12.64
N LEU A 134 3.56 0.85 13.32
CA LEU A 134 4.31 2.08 13.61
C LEU A 134 4.78 2.78 12.32
N THR A 135 5.34 2.03 11.35
CA THR A 135 5.77 2.61 10.07
C THR A 135 4.61 3.22 9.29
N PHE A 136 3.43 2.57 9.26
CA PHE A 136 2.25 3.13 8.59
C PHE A 136 1.73 4.39 9.29
N LEU A 137 1.72 4.43 10.62
CA LEU A 137 1.32 5.61 11.37
C LEU A 137 2.25 6.81 11.07
N LEU A 138 3.56 6.56 10.93
CA LEU A 138 4.54 7.57 10.51
C LEU A 138 4.33 8.01 9.05
N GLY A 139 3.95 7.09 8.16
CA GLY A 139 3.62 7.43 6.77
C GLY A 139 2.39 8.35 6.67
N VAL A 140 1.32 8.01 7.40
CA VAL A 140 0.08 8.81 7.44
C VAL A 140 0.33 10.23 7.95
N THR A 141 1.12 10.37 9.02
CA THR A 141 1.40 11.69 9.61
C THR A 141 2.18 12.59 8.65
N ARG A 142 3.13 12.05 7.89
CA ARG A 142 3.89 12.79 6.87
C ARG A 142 2.98 13.29 5.73
N VAL A 143 2.11 12.42 5.22
CA VAL A 143 1.19 12.78 4.12
C VAL A 143 0.17 13.82 4.56
N TRP A 144 -0.41 13.68 5.75
CA TRP A 144 -1.34 14.69 6.27
C TRP A 144 -0.65 16.01 6.58
N PHE A 145 0.61 15.98 7.03
CA PHE A 145 1.37 17.19 7.27
C PHE A 145 1.68 17.94 5.97
N SER A 146 2.07 17.25 4.89
CA SER A 146 2.26 17.89 3.59
C SER A 146 0.95 18.45 3.02
N MET A 147 -0.16 17.70 3.10
CA MET A 147 -1.49 18.19 2.69
C MET A 147 -1.96 19.42 3.49
N SER A 148 -1.65 19.49 4.78
CA SER A 148 -1.98 20.65 5.60
C SER A 148 -1.10 21.87 5.29
N ARG A 149 0.16 21.65 4.90
CA ARG A 149 1.05 22.72 4.42
C ARG A 149 0.60 23.27 3.07
N ASP A 150 0.03 22.42 2.23
CA ASP A 150 -0.51 22.80 0.92
C ASP A 150 -1.91 23.47 1.02
N GLY A 151 -2.40 23.73 2.25
CA GLY A 151 -3.66 24.46 2.50
C GLY A 151 -4.94 23.65 2.27
N LEU A 152 -4.85 22.36 1.92
CA LEU A 152 -6.01 21.48 1.69
C LEU A 152 -6.71 21.03 2.97
N LEU A 153 -6.04 21.11 4.12
CA LEU A 153 -6.58 20.78 5.44
C LEU A 153 -6.52 22.01 6.35
N PRO A 154 -7.49 22.17 7.29
CA PRO A 154 -7.52 23.33 8.18
C PRO A 154 -6.19 23.44 8.95
N GLY A 155 -5.58 24.63 8.93
CA GLY A 155 -4.23 24.90 9.46
C GLY A 155 -4.01 24.55 10.94
N TRP A 156 -5.07 24.18 11.66
CA TRP A 156 -4.99 23.56 12.99
C TRP A 156 -4.22 22.23 13.00
N PHE A 157 -4.21 21.49 11.88
CA PHE A 157 -3.43 20.25 11.70
C PHE A 157 -1.93 20.50 11.47
N ALA A 158 -1.55 21.68 10.96
CA ALA A 158 -0.17 22.04 10.66
C ALA A 158 0.65 22.47 11.88
N LYS A 159 0.00 22.68 13.05
CA LYS A 159 0.69 23.16 14.25
C LYS A 159 1.56 22.06 14.85
N THR A 160 2.86 22.13 14.56
CA THR A 160 3.89 21.25 15.11
C THR A 160 4.26 21.63 16.55
N ASP A 161 4.63 20.64 17.35
CA ASP A 161 5.21 20.86 18.68
C ASP A 161 6.67 21.34 18.58
N ARG A 162 7.29 21.69 19.72
CA ARG A 162 8.70 22.13 19.85
C ARG A 162 9.73 21.21 19.19
N HIS A 163 9.39 19.94 18.96
CA HIS A 163 10.24 18.93 18.30
C HIS A 163 9.95 18.75 16.79
N GLY A 164 9.10 19.59 16.19
CA GLY A 164 8.76 19.49 14.76
C GLY A 164 7.87 18.30 14.39
N THR A 165 7.35 17.55 15.37
CA THR A 165 6.48 16.39 15.14
C THR A 165 4.99 16.79 15.23
N PRO A 166 4.16 16.37 14.26
CA PRO A 166 2.72 16.65 14.27
C PRO A 166 1.98 15.68 15.23
N GLN A 167 2.20 15.84 16.55
CA GLN A 167 1.67 14.94 17.59
C GLN A 167 0.13 14.79 17.55
N ARG A 168 -0.58 15.87 17.20
CA ARG A 168 -2.05 15.87 17.09
C ARG A 168 -2.55 14.94 15.99
N VAL A 169 -1.89 14.96 14.83
CA VAL A 169 -2.21 14.08 13.71
C VAL A 169 -2.01 12.63 14.11
N THR A 170 -0.91 12.32 14.80
CA THR A 170 -0.61 10.97 15.27
C THR A 170 -1.67 10.45 16.24
N TRP A 171 -2.11 11.27 17.20
CA TRP A 171 -3.17 10.87 18.14
C TRP A 171 -4.51 10.67 17.45
N ILE A 172 -4.91 11.59 16.57
CA ILE A 172 -6.19 11.48 15.84
C ILE A 172 -6.19 10.24 14.95
N ALA A 173 -5.14 10.02 14.15
CA ALA A 173 -5.02 8.85 13.29
C ALA A 173 -4.92 7.54 14.09
N GLY A 174 -4.18 7.52 15.19
CA GLY A 174 -4.03 6.37 16.07
C GLY A 174 -5.34 6.00 16.79
N VAL A 175 -6.04 6.98 17.36
CA VAL A 175 -7.34 6.76 18.03
C VAL A 175 -8.40 6.36 17.02
N ALA A 176 -8.48 7.04 15.87
CA ALA A 176 -9.42 6.67 14.81
C ALA A 176 -9.18 5.24 14.31
N SER A 177 -7.91 4.85 14.07
CA SER A 177 -7.58 3.49 13.65
C SER A 177 -7.85 2.44 14.74
N ALA A 178 -7.62 2.76 16.03
CA ALA A 178 -7.95 1.89 17.15
C ALA A 178 -9.48 1.66 17.28
N VAL A 179 -10.28 2.72 17.14
CA VAL A 179 -11.75 2.63 17.16
C VAL A 179 -12.25 1.79 15.99
N LEU A 180 -11.74 2.03 14.77
CA LEU A 180 -12.10 1.23 13.60
C LEU A 180 -11.69 -0.24 13.75
N ALA A 181 -10.50 -0.52 14.30
CA ALA A 181 -10.03 -1.88 14.55
C ALA A 181 -10.86 -2.62 15.62
N GLY A 182 -11.48 -1.91 16.57
CA GLY A 182 -12.36 -2.49 17.58
C GLY A 182 -13.78 -2.81 17.08
N ILE A 183 -14.27 -2.07 16.08
CA ILE A 183 -15.66 -2.17 15.60
C ILE A 183 -15.78 -3.08 14.36
N PHE A 184 -14.76 -3.11 13.48
CA PHE A 184 -14.85 -3.80 12.19
C PHE A 184 -14.06 -5.12 12.16
N PRO A 185 -14.62 -6.19 11.57
CA PRO A 185 -13.87 -7.44 11.37
C PRO A 185 -12.77 -7.25 10.32
N ILE A 186 -11.63 -7.91 10.53
CA ILE A 186 -10.41 -7.82 9.69
C ILE A 186 -10.74 -7.99 8.19
N LYS A 187 -11.63 -8.94 7.85
CA LYS A 187 -12.01 -9.19 6.46
C LYS A 187 -12.74 -8.01 5.80
N ALA A 188 -13.68 -7.37 6.51
CA ALA A 188 -14.39 -6.21 5.99
C ALA A 188 -13.44 -5.01 5.79
N VAL A 189 -12.51 -4.81 6.74
CA VAL A 189 -11.49 -3.76 6.62
C VAL A 189 -10.57 -4.01 5.43
N ALA A 190 -10.15 -5.26 5.21
CA ALA A 190 -9.32 -5.64 4.06
C ALA A 190 -10.05 -5.40 2.73
N ASP A 191 -11.32 -5.80 2.61
CA ASP A 191 -12.12 -5.59 1.40
C ASP A 191 -12.35 -4.09 1.12
N LEU A 192 -12.67 -3.30 2.15
CA LEU A 192 -12.83 -1.84 2.03
C LEU A 192 -11.52 -1.16 1.59
N THR A 193 -10.40 -1.60 2.17
CA THR A 193 -9.07 -1.08 1.85
C THR A 193 -8.69 -1.43 0.41
N ASN A 194 -8.96 -2.66 -0.03
CA ASN A 194 -8.73 -3.07 -1.41
C ASN A 194 -9.49 -2.18 -2.40
N ILE A 195 -10.77 -1.90 -2.16
CA ILE A 195 -11.57 -0.98 -3.00
C ILE A 195 -10.93 0.41 -3.04
N GLY A 196 -10.52 0.96 -1.89
CA GLY A 196 -9.90 2.27 -1.77
C GLY A 196 -8.56 2.39 -2.49
N ILE A 197 -7.64 1.45 -2.26
CA ILE A 197 -6.32 1.40 -2.93
C ILE A 197 -6.51 1.29 -4.43
N LEU A 198 -7.39 0.38 -4.85
CA LEU A 198 -7.71 0.20 -6.24
C LEU A 198 -8.22 1.54 -6.82
N ALA A 199 -9.13 2.28 -6.15
CA ALA A 199 -9.60 3.57 -6.64
C ALA A 199 -8.48 4.61 -6.75
N ALA A 200 -7.59 4.68 -5.76
CA ALA A 200 -6.41 5.54 -5.78
C ALA A 200 -5.48 5.22 -6.96
N PHE A 201 -5.27 3.94 -7.28
CA PHE A 201 -4.49 3.53 -8.46
C PHE A 201 -5.06 4.07 -9.77
N VAL A 202 -6.39 4.09 -9.94
CA VAL A 202 -7.03 4.66 -11.14
C VAL A 202 -6.71 6.14 -11.25
N VAL A 203 -6.83 6.87 -10.14
CA VAL A 203 -6.50 8.30 -10.07
C VAL A 203 -5.03 8.52 -10.41
N VAL A 204 -4.11 7.74 -9.84
CA VAL A 204 -2.67 7.84 -10.15
C VAL A 204 -2.40 7.57 -11.63
N CYS A 205 -3.01 6.55 -12.22
CA CYS A 205 -2.87 6.26 -13.65
C CYS A 205 -3.40 7.41 -14.52
N LEU A 206 -4.55 8.00 -14.18
CA LEU A 206 -5.10 9.17 -14.87
C LEU A 206 -4.19 10.39 -14.72
N SER A 207 -3.71 10.66 -13.50
CA SER A 207 -2.78 11.76 -13.22
C SER A 207 -1.51 11.66 -14.04
N VAL A 208 -0.94 10.45 -14.20
CA VAL A 208 0.25 10.24 -15.04
C VAL A 208 -0.02 10.52 -16.51
N ILE A 209 -1.20 10.15 -17.03
CA ILE A 209 -1.59 10.46 -18.42
C ILE A 209 -1.75 11.97 -18.59
N ILE A 210 -2.52 12.64 -17.72
CA ILE A 210 -2.77 14.09 -17.77
C ILE A 210 -1.45 14.86 -17.63
N PHE A 211 -0.58 14.47 -16.70
CA PHE A 211 0.72 15.11 -16.49
C PHE A 211 1.60 15.00 -17.73
N ARG A 212 1.50 13.89 -18.49
CA ARG A 212 2.22 13.74 -19.76
C ARG A 212 1.74 14.71 -20.84
N TYR A 213 0.45 15.02 -20.90
CA TYR A 213 -0.11 15.96 -21.86
C TYR A 213 0.10 17.43 -21.46
N LYS A 214 -0.02 17.77 -20.17
CA LYS A 214 0.12 19.16 -19.71
C LYS A 214 1.56 19.65 -19.56
N ARG A 215 2.53 18.77 -19.26
CA ARG A 215 3.95 19.15 -19.06
C ARG A 215 4.89 18.18 -19.79
N PRO A 216 5.00 18.29 -21.13
CA PRO A 216 5.89 17.44 -21.92
C PRO A 216 7.39 17.72 -21.66
N GLU A 217 7.75 18.96 -21.33
CA GLU A 217 9.15 19.43 -21.21
C GLU A 217 9.85 19.10 -19.87
N ALA A 218 9.14 18.52 -18.89
CA ALA A 218 9.71 18.29 -17.56
C ALA A 218 10.82 17.21 -17.58
N PRO A 219 12.00 17.44 -16.95
CA PRO A 219 13.08 16.47 -16.93
C PRO A 219 12.69 15.20 -16.14
N ARG A 220 12.69 14.04 -16.80
CA ARG A 220 12.28 12.74 -16.19
C ARG A 220 13.48 11.82 -16.03
N THR A 221 13.81 11.48 -14.78
CA THR A 221 14.89 10.52 -14.45
C THR A 221 14.50 9.06 -14.72
N PHE A 222 13.20 8.74 -14.72
CA PHE A 222 12.69 7.39 -15.03
C PHE A 222 11.58 7.46 -16.06
N ARG A 223 11.68 6.68 -17.14
CA ARG A 223 10.64 6.52 -18.17
C ARG A 223 10.07 5.11 -18.05
N LEU A 224 8.74 5.01 -17.97
CA LEU A 224 8.05 3.72 -17.97
C LEU A 224 8.27 3.04 -19.34
N PRO A 225 8.81 1.81 -19.38
CA PRO A 225 8.87 1.05 -20.62
C PRO A 225 7.43 0.71 -21.05
N LEU A 226 7.08 0.93 -22.33
CA LEU A 226 5.73 0.75 -22.91
C LEU A 226 4.63 1.76 -22.51
N MET A 227 4.95 3.05 -22.55
CA MET A 227 3.98 4.12 -22.37
C MET A 227 3.42 4.55 -23.74
N PRO A 228 2.11 4.40 -24.07
CA PRO A 228 0.94 4.48 -23.17
C PRO A 228 0.18 3.16 -22.90
N LEU A 229 0.68 2.00 -23.35
CA LEU A 229 -0.01 0.72 -23.19
C LEU A 229 -0.15 0.27 -21.72
N VAL A 230 0.87 0.46 -20.89
CA VAL A 230 0.86 0.01 -19.48
C VAL A 230 -0.22 0.70 -18.63
N PRO A 231 -0.39 2.04 -18.67
CA PRO A 231 -1.50 2.71 -17.98
C PRO A 231 -2.88 2.39 -18.58
N ALA A 232 -2.96 2.24 -19.91
CA ALA A 232 -4.21 1.95 -20.60
C ALA A 232 -4.76 0.56 -20.27
N PHE A 233 -3.90 -0.47 -20.17
CA PHE A 233 -4.31 -1.81 -19.72
C PHE A 233 -4.84 -1.82 -18.28
N GLY A 234 -4.27 -1.00 -17.38
CA GLY A 234 -4.75 -0.83 -16.01
C GLY A 234 -6.17 -0.24 -15.94
N MET A 235 -6.49 0.71 -16.82
CA MET A 235 -7.84 1.28 -16.94
C MET A 235 -8.82 0.32 -17.63
N LEU A 236 -8.39 -0.34 -18.72
CA LEU A 236 -9.25 -1.21 -19.52
C LEU A 236 -9.71 -2.45 -18.75
N ARG A 237 -8.79 -3.10 -18.02
CA ARG A 237 -9.12 -4.29 -17.19
C ARG A 237 -10.15 -3.96 -16.11
N ARG A 238 -10.19 -2.70 -15.66
CA ARG A 238 -11.06 -2.27 -14.57
C ARG A 238 -12.40 -1.72 -15.03
N CYS A 239 -12.44 -0.99 -16.15
CA CYS A 239 -13.71 -0.63 -16.79
C CYS A 239 -14.47 -1.90 -17.19
N CYS A 240 -13.81 -2.92 -17.74
CA CYS A 240 -14.46 -4.20 -18.04
C CYS A 240 -14.97 -4.93 -16.78
N SER A 241 -14.28 -4.83 -15.63
CA SER A 241 -14.77 -5.44 -14.38
C SER A 241 -15.94 -4.68 -13.74
N CYS A 242 -16.08 -3.38 -14.00
CA CYS A 242 -17.21 -2.57 -13.53
C CYS A 242 -18.50 -2.88 -14.33
N SER A 243 -18.36 -3.13 -15.63
CA SER A 243 -19.48 -3.52 -16.50
C SER A 243 -20.08 -4.89 -16.16
N SER A 244 -19.32 -5.78 -15.53
CA SER A 244 -19.77 -7.12 -15.12
C SER A 244 -20.37 -7.18 -13.70
N CYS A 245 -20.37 -6.08 -12.95
CA CYS A 245 -20.84 -6.02 -11.55
C CYS A 245 -22.22 -5.37 -11.38
N THR A 246 -22.91 -5.02 -12.46
CA THR A 246 -24.29 -4.52 -12.49
C THR A 246 -25.31 -5.63 -12.21
N GLY A 247 -25.18 -6.34 -11.09
CA GLY A 247 -26.12 -7.41 -10.76
C GLY A 247 -26.05 -8.08 -9.39
N LYS A 248 -25.21 -7.63 -8.45
CA LYS A 248 -25.15 -8.23 -7.10
C LYS A 248 -25.61 -7.25 -6.00
N PRO A 249 -26.51 -7.67 -5.08
CA PRO A 249 -26.99 -6.83 -3.99
C PRO A 249 -25.87 -6.73 -2.94
N GLY A 250 -25.19 -5.58 -2.91
CA GLY A 250 -24.03 -5.34 -2.04
C GLY A 250 -23.09 -4.25 -2.58
N CYS A 251 -23.18 -3.91 -3.87
CA CYS A 251 -22.56 -2.69 -4.41
C CYS A 251 -23.36 -1.47 -3.98
N VAL A 252 -23.07 -0.95 -2.78
CA VAL A 252 -23.56 0.36 -2.35
C VAL A 252 -23.06 1.41 -3.35
N SER A 253 -24.04 2.04 -4.00
CA SER A 253 -23.96 3.25 -4.78
C SER A 253 -23.19 4.35 -4.03
N SER A 254 -21.88 4.45 -4.25
CA SER A 254 -21.10 5.67 -3.96
C SER A 254 -20.30 6.16 -5.17
N SER A 255 -20.37 5.45 -6.30
CA SER A 255 -19.67 5.85 -7.53
C SER A 255 -20.33 7.02 -8.27
N GLY A 256 -21.55 7.44 -7.89
CA GLY A 256 -22.18 8.64 -8.47
C GLY A 256 -21.69 9.94 -7.81
N SER A 257 -21.61 9.96 -6.48
CA SER A 257 -21.28 11.16 -5.72
C SER A 257 -19.78 11.48 -5.72
N SER A 258 -18.90 10.47 -5.68
CA SER A 258 -17.45 10.70 -5.78
C SER A 258 -17.02 11.22 -7.15
N TRP A 259 -17.68 10.84 -8.25
CA TRP A 259 -17.34 11.30 -9.60
C TRP A 259 -17.82 12.74 -9.85
N VAL A 260 -18.98 13.13 -9.32
CA VAL A 260 -19.44 14.54 -9.38
C VAL A 260 -18.57 15.43 -8.50
N TRP A 261 -18.18 14.97 -7.29
CA TRP A 261 -17.21 15.67 -6.45
C TRP A 261 -15.83 15.78 -7.12
N LEU A 262 -15.34 14.73 -7.77
CA LEU A 262 -14.07 14.76 -8.51
C LEU A 262 -14.13 15.73 -9.70
N SER A 263 -15.25 15.75 -10.44
CA SER A 263 -15.44 16.69 -11.57
C SER A 263 -15.52 18.15 -11.12
N THR A 264 -16.00 18.39 -9.90
CA THR A 264 -16.13 19.73 -9.32
C THR A 264 -14.82 20.18 -8.65
N SER A 265 -14.04 19.26 -8.08
CA SER A 265 -12.69 19.52 -7.54
C SER A 265 -11.59 19.56 -8.61
N LEU A 266 -11.88 19.05 -9.82
CA LEU A 266 -11.03 19.15 -11.03
C LEU A 266 -11.29 20.41 -11.85
N ARG A 267 -11.94 21.45 -11.28
CA ARG A 267 -11.61 22.79 -11.77
C ARG A 267 -10.10 22.96 -11.57
N PRO A 268 -9.35 23.31 -12.62
CA PRO A 268 -7.92 23.56 -12.48
C PRO A 268 -7.77 24.65 -11.41
N GLN A 269 -7.27 24.28 -10.23
CA GLN A 269 -6.64 25.25 -9.37
C GLN A 269 -5.52 25.84 -10.22
N THR A 270 -5.74 27.08 -10.62
CA THR A 270 -4.77 28.01 -11.20
C THR A 270 -3.58 28.07 -10.25
N PHE A 271 -2.66 27.14 -10.42
CA PHE A 271 -1.37 27.06 -9.71
C PHE A 271 -0.36 28.07 -10.30
N ALA A 272 -0.85 29.23 -10.74
CA ALA A 272 -0.10 30.32 -11.34
C ALA A 272 -0.99 31.58 -11.35
N ASP A 273 -1.18 32.20 -10.18
CA ASP A 273 -1.37 33.66 -10.00
C ASP A 273 -1.65 33.99 -8.52
N GLU A 274 -0.82 33.51 -7.60
CA GLU A 274 -0.78 34.09 -6.24
C GLU A 274 0.60 34.77 -6.07
N PRO A 275 0.68 36.10 -6.15
CA PRO A 275 1.95 36.84 -6.14
C PRO A 275 2.65 36.88 -4.77
N ASP A 276 2.15 36.16 -3.75
CA ASP A 276 2.49 36.39 -2.34
C ASP A 276 3.05 35.14 -1.63
N SER A 277 3.81 34.31 -2.36
CA SER A 277 4.61 33.25 -1.72
C SER A 277 5.97 33.80 -1.29
N PRO A 278 6.45 33.56 -0.05
CA PRO A 278 7.76 34.05 0.42
C PRO A 278 8.95 33.52 -0.39
N ARG A 279 8.76 32.49 -1.24
CA ARG A 279 9.77 32.03 -2.21
C ARG A 279 9.95 32.97 -3.42
N HIS A 280 8.98 33.86 -3.68
CA HIS A 280 9.07 34.85 -4.76
C HIS A 280 9.96 36.03 -4.35
N GLU A 281 9.94 36.46 -3.07
CA GLU A 281 10.84 37.50 -2.57
C GLU A 281 12.31 37.04 -2.55
N GLU A 282 12.60 35.80 -2.14
CA GLU A 282 13.97 35.27 -2.20
C GLU A 282 14.49 35.14 -3.65
N ALA A 283 13.64 34.76 -4.61
CA ALA A 283 14.02 34.66 -6.02
C ALA A 283 14.24 36.04 -6.68
N VAL A 284 13.47 37.05 -6.29
CA VAL A 284 13.63 38.44 -6.79
C VAL A 284 14.84 39.13 -6.12
N ALA A 285 15.12 38.85 -4.85
CA ALA A 285 16.30 39.38 -4.15
C ALA A 285 17.62 38.84 -4.73
N LEU A 286 17.67 37.55 -5.09
CA LEU A 286 18.83 36.95 -5.75
C LEU A 286 19.10 37.53 -7.14
N HIS A 287 18.06 37.93 -7.88
CA HIS A 287 18.21 38.58 -9.18
C HIS A 287 18.65 40.05 -9.11
N ARG A 288 18.46 40.72 -7.96
CA ARG A 288 18.84 42.14 -7.80
C ARG A 288 20.31 42.35 -7.41
N HIS A 289 21.04 41.29 -7.05
CA HIS A 289 22.46 41.34 -6.67
C HIS A 289 23.42 40.88 -7.77
N VAL A 290 22.91 40.49 -8.95
CA VAL A 290 23.73 40.01 -10.09
C VAL A 290 23.57 40.92 -11.33
N GLY A 291 23.06 42.14 -11.15
CA GLY A 291 22.97 43.18 -12.18
C GLY A 291 23.82 44.39 -11.83
#